data_AF-A0A1C5I971-F1
#
_entry.id   AF-A0A1C5I971-F1
#
_cell.length_a   1.000
_cell.length_b   1.000
_cell.length_c   1.000
_cell.angle_alpha   90.00
_cell.angle_beta   90.00
_cell.angle_gamma   90.00
#
_symmetry.space_group_name_H-M   'P 1'
#
loop_
_entity.id
_entity.type
_entity.pdbx_description
1 polymer ?
#
loop_
_entity_poly.entity_id
_entity_poly.type
_entity_poly.pdbx_seq_one_letter_code
_entity_poly.pdbx_strand_id
1 'polypeptide(L)'
;MGGRRNAFRRGVGQQIQRAEQEAAKRRILALAEAGQMEPEQASGRVMYDAFLLAVALTLARRHRPVWSWRRWRRVCRCGADLPCHVRHRLPIGRGHWPGGETR
;
A
#
# COMPACT_ATOMS: atom_id res chain seq x y z
N MET A 1 60.59 10.71 25.52
CA MET A 1 59.71 9.86 26.38
C MET A 1 58.24 10.25 26.17
N GLY A 2 57.48 9.64 25.25
CA GLY A 2 56.12 10.14 24.90
C GLY A 2 55.18 9.15 24.22
N GLY A 3 55.24 7.85 24.52
CA GLY A 3 54.49 6.81 23.76
C GLY A 3 53.28 6.18 24.44
N ARG A 4 53.08 6.32 25.76
CA ARG A 4 52.12 5.46 26.50
C ARG A 4 50.70 6.01 26.65
N ARG A 5 50.44 7.29 26.35
CA ARG A 5 49.11 7.92 26.55
C ARG A 5 48.12 7.66 25.40
N ASN A 6 48.59 7.14 24.25
CA ASN A 6 47.79 7.05 23.01
C ASN A 6 47.06 5.71 22.80
N ALA A 7 47.39 4.66 23.55
CA ALA A 7 46.73 3.36 23.42
C ALA A 7 45.39 3.31 24.18
N PHE A 8 45.33 3.93 25.37
CA PHE A 8 44.13 3.94 26.20
C PHE A 8 42.97 4.74 25.57
N ARG A 9 43.27 5.88 24.91
CA ARG A 9 42.26 6.65 24.16
C ARG A 9 41.69 5.87 22.96
N ARG A 10 42.48 5.02 22.31
CA ARG A 10 42.00 4.13 21.23
C ARG A 10 41.11 3.01 21.74
N GLY A 11 41.35 2.50 22.95
CA GLY A 11 40.52 1.46 23.58
C GLY A 11 39.13 1.97 23.96
N VAL A 12 39.06 3.12 24.64
CA VAL A 12 37.79 3.72 25.07
C VAL A 12 36.95 4.20 23.87
N GLY A 13 37.57 4.83 22.87
CA GLY A 13 36.86 5.26 21.65
C GLY A 13 36.25 4.09 20.87
N GLN A 14 36.97 2.96 20.77
CA GLN A 14 36.44 1.74 20.13
C GLN A 14 35.28 1.12 20.91
N GLN A 15 35.31 1.21 22.25
CA GLN A 15 34.22 0.72 23.10
C GLN A 15 32.96 1.58 22.93
N ILE A 16 33.10 2.91 22.87
CA ILE A 16 31.98 3.82 22.62
C ILE A 16 31.37 3.56 21.24
N GLN A 17 32.21 3.43 20.20
CA GLN A 17 31.74 3.21 18.84
C GLN A 17 30.99 1.86 18.68
N ARG A 18 31.40 0.81 19.40
CA ARG A 18 30.67 -0.47 19.44
C ARG A 18 29.33 -0.34 20.16
N ALA A 19 29.28 0.38 21.28
CA ALA A 19 28.04 0.62 22.01
C ALA A 19 27.03 1.43 21.19
N GLU A 20 27.51 2.43 20.43
CA GLU A 20 26.68 3.20 19.51
C GLU A 20 26.16 2.36 18.35
N GLN A 21 27.00 1.50 17.76
CA GLN A 21 26.59 0.56 16.72
C GLN A 21 25.53 -0.43 17.23
N GLU A 22 25.69 -0.93 18.46
CA GLU A 22 24.72 -1.84 19.08
C GLU A 22 23.39 -1.11 19.37
N ALA A 23 23.45 0.13 19.87
CA ALA A 23 22.26 0.95 20.08
C ALA A 23 21.54 1.29 18.76
N ALA A 24 22.29 1.58 17.69
CA ALA A 24 21.73 1.82 16.36
C ALA A 24 21.07 0.55 15.80
N LYS A 25 21.70 -0.62 15.96
CA LYS A 25 21.13 -1.90 15.55
C LYS A 25 19.85 -2.22 16.33
N ARG A 26 19.82 -1.96 17.64
CA ARG A 26 18.62 -2.12 18.46
C ARG A 26 17.51 -1.15 18.06
N ARG A 27 17.81 0.09 17.68
CA ARG A 27 16.82 1.04 17.14
C ARG A 27 16.26 0.57 15.81
N ILE A 28 17.09 0.07 14.90
CA ILE A 28 16.64 -0.49 13.62
C ILE A 28 15.74 -1.71 13.84
N LEU A 29 16.14 -2.62 14.74
CA LEU A 29 15.33 -3.79 15.09
C LEU A 29 14.02 -3.38 15.77
N ALA A 30 14.04 -2.43 16.70
CA ALA A 30 12.84 -1.90 17.35
C ALA A 30 11.93 -1.15 16.38
N LEU A 31 12.46 -0.48 15.35
CA LEU A 31 11.66 0.11 14.28
C LEU A 31 11.07 -0.94 13.34
N ALA A 32 11.76 -2.07 13.14
CA ALA A 32 11.23 -3.21 12.38
C ALA A 32 10.17 -3.99 13.19
N GLU A 33 10.34 -4.10 14.51
CA GLU A 33 9.38 -4.69 15.43
C GLU A 33 8.17 -3.76 15.68
N ALA A 34 8.41 -2.44 15.78
CA ALA A 34 7.37 -1.42 15.90
C ALA A 34 6.72 -1.06 14.56
N GLY A 35 7.32 -1.50 13.44
CA GLY A 35 6.59 -1.67 12.19
C GLY A 35 5.55 -2.75 12.42
N GLN A 36 4.27 -2.44 12.64
CA GLN A 36 3.45 -1.87 11.57
C GLN A 36 3.88 -2.38 10.19
N MET A 37 4.18 -3.67 10.09
CA MET A 37 3.73 -4.42 8.95
C MET A 37 2.24 -4.59 9.16
N GLU A 38 1.45 -3.82 8.43
CA GLU A 38 0.26 -4.41 7.83
C GLU A 38 0.75 -5.13 6.59
N PRO A 39 1.15 -6.42 6.67
CA PRO A 39 1.45 -7.19 5.48
C PRO A 39 0.17 -7.52 4.70
N GLU A 40 -1.00 -7.12 5.21
CA GLU A 40 -2.28 -7.37 4.56
C GLU A 40 -2.37 -6.69 3.18
N GLN A 41 -1.58 -5.65 2.93
CA GLN A 41 -1.63 -4.92 1.65
C GLN A 41 -0.45 -5.20 0.71
N ALA A 42 0.56 -5.96 1.15
CA ALA A 42 1.74 -6.26 0.35
C ALA A 42 1.73 -7.67 -0.27
N SER A 43 0.76 -8.52 0.06
CA SER A 43 0.70 -9.90 -0.42
C SER A 43 -0.47 -10.13 -1.39
N GLY A 44 -0.41 -9.52 -2.58
CA GLY A 44 -1.09 -9.94 -3.83
C GLY A 44 -2.60 -10.30 -3.82
N ARG A 45 -3.30 -10.22 -2.70
CA ARG A 45 -4.67 -10.64 -2.47
C ARG A 45 -5.37 -9.45 -1.84
N VAL A 46 -6.04 -8.70 -2.70
CA VAL A 46 -6.95 -7.64 -2.26
C VAL A 46 -8.04 -8.32 -1.42
N MET A 47 -8.19 -7.92 -0.14
CA MET A 47 -9.35 -8.31 0.68
C MET A 47 -10.64 -8.14 -0.12
N TYR A 48 -11.59 -9.07 0.01
CA TYR A 48 -12.82 -9.07 -0.79
C TYR A 48 -13.55 -7.72 -0.75
N ASP A 49 -13.60 -7.07 0.41
CA ASP A 49 -14.21 -5.74 0.56
C ASP A 49 -13.45 -4.63 -0.18
N ALA A 50 -12.12 -4.67 -0.18
CA ALA A 50 -11.31 -3.74 -0.96
C ALA A 50 -11.50 -3.94 -2.47
N PHE A 51 -11.72 -5.19 -2.91
CA PHE A 51 -12.08 -5.49 -4.29
C PHE A 51 -13.46 -4.94 -4.65
N LEU A 52 -14.47 -5.19 -3.81
CA LEU A 52 -15.82 -4.66 -4.01
C LEU A 52 -15.81 -3.13 -4.06
N LEU A 53 -15.05 -2.48 -3.18
CA LEU A 53 -14.89 -1.03 -3.17
C LEU A 53 -14.22 -0.53 -4.46
N ALA A 54 -13.13 -1.17 -4.90
CA ALA A 54 -12.45 -0.80 -6.14
C ALA A 54 -13.35 -0.96 -7.38
N VAL A 55 -14.15 -2.04 -7.43
CA VAL A 55 -15.14 -2.29 -8.48
C VAL A 55 -16.24 -1.23 -8.45
N ALA A 56 -16.82 -0.96 -7.29
CA ALA A 56 -17.86 0.04 -7.12
C ALA A 56 -17.38 1.44 -7.55
N LEU A 57 -16.18 1.84 -7.14
CA LEU A 57 -15.58 3.11 -7.55
C LEU A 57 -15.31 3.17 -9.06
N THR A 58 -14.86 2.07 -9.65
CA THR A 58 -14.63 1.99 -11.10
C THR A 58 -15.94 2.14 -11.89
N LEU A 59 -17.01 1.47 -11.45
CA LEU A 59 -18.34 1.58 -12.04
C LEU A 59 -18.91 2.99 -11.87
N ALA A 60 -18.82 3.56 -10.66
CA ALA A 60 -19.31 4.91 -10.38
C ALA A 60 -18.61 5.98 -11.25
N ARG A 61 -17.33 5.80 -11.57
CA ARG A 61 -16.59 6.69 -12.48
C ARG A 61 -17.04 6.55 -13.94
N ARG A 62 -17.31 5.33 -14.40
CA ARG A 62 -17.75 5.07 -15.80
C ARG A 62 -19.22 5.42 -16.04
N HIS A 63 -20.08 5.24 -15.04
CA HIS A 63 -21.54 5.41 -15.17
C HIS A 63 -22.11 6.72 -14.64
N ARG A 64 -21.31 7.79 -14.57
CA ARG A 64 -21.84 9.09 -14.11
C ARG A 64 -22.97 9.59 -15.03
N PRO A 65 -24.10 10.05 -14.46
CA PRO A 65 -25.13 10.75 -15.21
C PRO A 65 -24.56 12.04 -15.80
N VAL A 66 -24.80 12.27 -17.09
CA VAL A 66 -24.50 13.51 -17.79
C VAL A 66 -25.74 14.02 -18.50
N TRP A 67 -25.88 15.33 -18.63
CA TRP A 67 -26.98 15.92 -19.38
C TRP A 67 -26.71 15.82 -20.88
N SER A 68 -27.64 15.26 -21.64
CA SER A 68 -27.58 15.22 -23.10
C SER A 68 -28.52 16.26 -23.67
N TRP A 69 -27.97 17.35 -24.21
CA TRP A 69 -28.75 18.37 -24.94
C TRP A 69 -29.43 17.78 -26.19
N ARG A 70 -28.78 16.79 -26.85
CA ARG A 70 -29.34 16.13 -28.03
C ARG A 70 -30.59 15.30 -27.72
N ARG A 71 -30.66 14.69 -26.53
CA ARG A 71 -31.79 13.84 -26.10
C ARG A 71 -32.69 14.51 -25.06
N TRP A 72 -32.37 15.75 -24.65
CA TRP A 72 -33.04 16.49 -23.58
C TRP A 72 -33.27 15.67 -22.29
N ARG A 73 -32.31 14.81 -21.94
CA ARG A 73 -32.40 13.95 -20.75
C ARG A 73 -31.04 13.62 -20.15
N ARG A 74 -31.04 13.13 -18.90
CA ARG A 74 -29.84 12.54 -18.28
C ARG A 74 -29.56 11.17 -18.90
N VAL A 75 -28.35 11.01 -19.42
CA VAL A 75 -27.83 9.74 -19.95
C VAL A 75 -26.57 9.35 -19.17
N CYS A 76 -26.19 8.08 -19.19
CA CYS A 76 -24.90 7.65 -18.66
C CYS A 76 -23.75 8.18 -19.53
N ARG A 77 -22.59 8.51 -18.94
CA ARG A 77 -21.36 8.86 -19.68
C ARG A 77 -20.93 7.80 -20.71
N CYS A 78 -21.35 6.56 -20.51
CA CYS A 78 -21.19 5.44 -21.44
C CYS A 78 -22.10 5.49 -22.69
N GLY A 79 -23.02 6.45 -22.79
CA GLY A 79 -23.92 6.64 -23.94
C GLY A 79 -25.28 5.92 -23.85
N ALA A 80 -25.47 5.07 -22.84
CA ALA A 80 -26.75 4.39 -22.58
C ALA A 80 -27.68 5.22 -21.68
N ASP A 81 -28.96 4.88 -21.71
CA ASP A 81 -29.94 5.47 -20.78
C ASP A 81 -29.78 4.90 -19.37
N LEU A 82 -30.30 5.63 -18.39
CA LEU A 82 -30.30 5.21 -16.99
C LEU A 82 -31.58 4.41 -16.70
N PRO A 83 -31.50 3.30 -15.92
CA PRO A 83 -30.30 2.67 -15.37
C PRO A 83 -29.45 2.04 -16.49
N CYS A 84 -28.14 2.24 -16.40
CA CYS A 84 -27.25 1.78 -17.46
C CYS A 84 -27.03 0.26 -17.38
N HIS A 85 -27.37 -0.46 -18.45
CA HIS A 85 -27.14 -1.90 -18.58
C HIS A 85 -25.88 -2.26 -19.39
N VAL A 86 -25.00 -1.30 -19.68
CA VAL A 86 -23.78 -1.53 -20.46
C VAL A 86 -22.78 -2.33 -19.64
N ARG A 87 -22.39 -3.50 -20.16
CA ARG A 87 -21.34 -4.33 -19.57
C ARG A 87 -19.98 -3.74 -19.91
N HIS A 88 -19.29 -3.19 -18.92
CA HIS A 88 -17.89 -2.78 -19.08
C HIS A 88 -16.96 -3.89 -18.61
N ARG A 89 -15.89 -4.16 -19.37
CA ARG A 89 -14.78 -4.97 -18.88
C ARG A 89 -14.12 -4.23 -17.72
N LEU A 90 -14.16 -4.81 -16.53
CA LEU A 90 -13.38 -4.35 -15.39
C LEU A 90 -11.91 -4.71 -15.64
N PRO A 91 -10.95 -3.79 -15.42
CA PRO A 91 -9.52 -4.05 -15.60
C PRO A 91 -8.94 -4.87 -14.43
N ILE A 92 -9.69 -5.87 -13.96
CA ILE A 92 -9.31 -6.73 -12.84
C ILE A 92 -9.25 -8.16 -13.40
N GLY A 93 -8.02 -8.62 -13.68
CA GLY A 93 -7.76 -9.95 -14.22
C GLY A 93 -7.68 -11.04 -13.14
N ARG A 94 -7.48 -12.29 -13.56
CA ARG A 94 -7.40 -13.46 -12.66
C ARG A 94 -6.34 -13.39 -11.55
N GLY A 95 -5.32 -12.54 -11.70
CA GLY A 95 -4.29 -12.34 -10.67
C GLY A 95 -4.77 -11.56 -9.43
N HIS A 96 -5.95 -10.94 -9.48
CA HIS A 96 -6.51 -10.17 -8.37
C HIS A 96 -7.55 -10.94 -7.55
N TRP A 97 -7.78 -12.22 -7.85
CA TRP A 97 -8.70 -13.01 -7.05
C TRP A 97 -8.11 -13.20 -5.64
N PRO A 98 -8.82 -12.82 -4.56
CA PRO A 98 -8.43 -13.26 -3.24
C PRO A 98 -8.54 -14.79 -3.24
N GLY A 99 -7.39 -15.48 -3.17
CA GLY A 99 -7.36 -16.92 -2.98
C GLY A 99 -8.09 -17.22 -1.68
N GLY A 100 -9.28 -17.81 -1.81
CA GLY A 100 -10.27 -17.91 -0.75
C GLY A 100 -9.67 -18.35 0.57
N GLU A 101 -9.78 -17.49 1.58
CA GLU A 101 -9.73 -17.91 2.96
C GLU A 101 -11.16 -18.36 3.32
N THR A 102 -11.52 -19.54 2.82
CA THR A 102 -12.57 -20.34 3.44
C THR A 102 -11.96 -20.89 4.72
N ARG A 103 -12.30 -20.28 5.86
CA ARG A 103 -12.23 -20.91 7.18
C ARG A 103 -13.62 -20.94 7.80
#